data_AF-A0A1U7GP42-F1
#
_entry.id   AF-A0A1U7GP42-F1
#
_cell.length_a   1.000
_cell.length_b   1.000
_cell.length_c   1.000
_cell.angle_alpha   90.00
_cell.angle_beta   90.00
_cell.angle_gamma   90.00
#
_symmetry.space_group_name_H-M   'P 1'
#
loop_
_entity.id
_entity.type
_entity.pdbx_description
1 polymer ?
#
loop_
_entity_poly.entity_id
_entity_poly.type
_entity_poly.pdbx_seq_one_letter_code
_entity_poly.pdbx_strand_id
1 'polypeptide(L)'
;MRRPAVYERASRGDTSGQLAELLEWAGRQPEPLAWFRDEGSTLDERPGLRSLLRAVAAGQVSYVVVWRLDRLYRSVPELVGMVRLLGRLRVGLVSLRDRFDSETESGRETFRRLAEIAASEGARR
;
A
#
# COMPACT_ATOMS: atom_id res chain seq x y z
N MET A 1 -12.35 -13.59 -7.23
CA MET A 1 -12.69 -12.48 -6.31
C MET A 1 -11.42 -11.73 -5.96
N ARG A 2 -11.48 -10.40 -5.87
CA ARG A 2 -10.37 -9.56 -5.39
C ARG A 2 -10.44 -9.51 -3.87
N ARG A 3 -9.30 -9.44 -3.18
CA ARG A 3 -9.26 -9.40 -1.70
C ARG A 3 -8.33 -8.30 -1.17
N PRO A 4 -8.50 -7.86 0.09
CA PRO A 4 -7.57 -6.93 0.72
C PRO A 4 -6.20 -7.57 0.89
N ALA A 5 -5.17 -6.74 0.81
CA ALA A 5 -3.80 -7.14 1.05
C ALA A 5 -3.19 -6.23 2.12
N VAL A 6 -2.64 -6.81 3.17
CA VAL A 6 -1.84 -6.11 4.17
C VAL A 6 -0.37 -6.21 3.78
N TYR A 7 0.33 -5.09 3.85
CA TYR A 7 1.78 -5.05 3.75
C TYR A 7 2.42 -4.57 5.05
N GLU A 8 3.22 -5.46 5.64
CA GLU A 8 3.95 -5.22 6.88
C GLU A 8 5.46 -5.16 6.59
N ARG A 9 6.12 -4.14 7.12
CA ARG A 9 7.58 -4.01 7.06
C ARG A 9 8.15 -3.86 8.46
N ALA A 10 8.80 -4.91 8.95
CA ALA A 10 9.46 -4.96 10.23
C ALA A 10 10.95 -4.61 10.08
N SER A 11 11.35 -3.41 10.51
CA SER A 11 12.76 -3.05 10.69
C SER A 11 13.27 -3.60 12.02
N ARG A 12 14.58 -3.89 12.13
CA ARG A 12 15.21 -4.29 13.40
C ARG A 12 15.02 -3.17 14.44
N GLY A 13 14.20 -3.41 15.45
CA GLY A 13 13.85 -2.43 16.49
C GLY A 13 12.36 -2.10 16.48
N ASP A 14 11.64 -2.74 17.40
CA ASP A 14 10.23 -2.56 17.79
C ASP A 14 9.17 -2.46 16.67
N THR A 15 8.64 -3.63 16.28
CA THR A 15 7.49 -3.75 15.37
C THR A 15 6.18 -4.08 16.09
N SER A 16 6.20 -4.14 17.43
CA SER A 16 5.12 -4.71 18.24
C SER A 16 3.81 -3.92 18.09
N GLY A 17 3.91 -2.58 18.10
CA GLY A 17 2.74 -1.70 17.92
C GLY A 17 2.16 -1.71 16.49
N GLN A 18 3.03 -1.76 15.47
CA GLN A 18 2.60 -1.83 14.07
C GLN A 18 1.80 -3.11 13.81
N LEU A 19 2.32 -4.27 14.24
CA LEU A 19 1.66 -5.54 14.01
C LEU A 19 0.32 -5.62 14.73
N ALA A 20 0.24 -5.12 15.97
CA ALA A 20 -1.01 -5.11 16.74
C ALA A 20 -2.13 -4.32 16.02
N GLU A 21 -1.86 -3.11 15.55
CA GLU A 21 -2.84 -2.29 14.82
C GLU A 21 -3.28 -2.95 13.50
N LEU A 22 -2.33 -3.56 12.77
CA LEU A 22 -2.65 -4.26 11.53
C LEU A 22 -3.50 -5.52 11.77
N LEU A 23 -3.20 -6.28 12.82
CA LEU A 23 -3.98 -7.45 13.21
C LEU A 23 -5.39 -7.06 13.67
N GLU A 24 -5.52 -5.97 14.42
CA GLU A 24 -6.83 -5.45 14.82
C GLU A 24 -7.67 -5.04 13.60
N TRP A 25 -7.09 -4.30 12.65
CA TRP A 25 -7.78 -3.94 11.42
C TRP A 25 -8.16 -5.18 10.58
N ALA A 26 -7.25 -6.14 10.49
CA ALA A 26 -7.44 -7.40 9.76
C ALA A 26 -8.58 -8.24 10.36
N GLY A 27 -8.67 -8.32 11.69
CA GLY A 27 -9.73 -9.05 12.40
C GLY A 27 -11.13 -8.47 12.22
N ARG A 28 -11.24 -7.22 11.74
CA ARG A 28 -12.53 -6.56 11.42
C ARG A 28 -12.97 -6.80 9.98
N GLN A 29 -12.13 -7.38 9.12
CA GLN A 29 -12.47 -7.58 7.72
C GLN A 29 -13.40 -8.79 7.56
N PRO A 30 -14.50 -8.66 6.80
CA PRO A 30 -15.43 -9.77 6.56
C PRO A 30 -14.87 -10.81 5.58
N GLU A 31 -13.83 -10.45 4.81
CA GLU A 31 -13.26 -11.26 3.75
C GLU A 31 -11.81 -11.69 4.04
N PRO A 32 -11.37 -12.87 3.56
CA PRO A 32 -10.00 -13.32 3.72
C PRO A 32 -8.99 -12.38 3.05
N LEU A 33 -7.97 -11.97 3.78
CA LEU A 33 -6.91 -11.07 3.31
C LEU A 33 -5.63 -11.82 2.91
N ALA A 34 -4.83 -11.21 2.04
CA ALA A 34 -3.46 -11.61 1.77
C ALA A 34 -2.49 -10.82 2.67
N TRP A 35 -1.48 -11.48 3.24
CA TRP A 35 -0.45 -10.80 4.03
C TRP A 35 0.90 -10.89 3.31
N PHE A 36 1.55 -9.74 3.14
CA PHE A 36 2.88 -9.62 2.55
C PHE A 36 3.80 -8.98 3.58
N ARG A 37 4.95 -9.62 3.85
CA ARG A 37 5.86 -9.19 4.91
C ARG A 37 7.28 -9.05 4.41
N ASP A 38 7.96 -8.02 4.90
CA ASP A 38 9.40 -7.83 4.77
C ASP A 38 10.01 -7.67 6.18
N GLU A 39 10.82 -8.63 6.61
CA GLU A 39 11.50 -8.65 7.92
C GLU A 39 13.00 -8.48 7.79
N GLY A 40 13.59 -7.58 8.59
CA GLY A 40 15.05 -7.43 8.67
C GLY A 40 15.71 -7.01 7.36
N SER A 41 14.91 -6.70 6.34
CA SER A 41 15.38 -6.27 5.04
C SER A 41 15.80 -4.80 5.05
N THR A 42 16.81 -4.52 4.26
CA THR A 42 17.10 -3.15 3.84
C THR A 42 15.96 -2.67 2.93
N LEU A 43 15.81 -1.36 2.76
CA LEU A 43 14.79 -0.79 1.86
C LEU A 43 14.96 -1.27 0.40
N ASP A 44 16.11 -1.83 0.04
CA ASP A 44 16.43 -2.35 -1.29
C ASP A 44 15.97 -3.82 -1.50
N GLU A 45 15.87 -4.62 -0.43
CA GLU A 45 15.53 -6.05 -0.51
C GLU A 45 14.10 -6.30 -0.01
N ARG A 46 13.11 -5.84 -0.77
CA ARG A 46 11.68 -5.92 -0.39
C ARG A 46 10.89 -6.98 -1.18
N PRO A 47 11.19 -8.29 -1.03
CA PRO A 47 10.50 -9.35 -1.76
C PRO A 47 9.00 -9.43 -1.44
N GLY A 48 8.60 -9.08 -0.22
CA GLY A 48 7.20 -8.96 0.19
C GLY A 48 6.48 -7.87 -0.60
N LEU A 49 7.06 -6.67 -0.71
CA LEU A 49 6.49 -5.60 -1.54
C LEU A 49 6.41 -6.03 -3.01
N ARG A 50 7.48 -6.63 -3.55
CA ARG A 50 7.49 -7.09 -4.95
C ARG A 50 6.38 -8.12 -5.21
N SER A 51 6.13 -9.01 -4.25
CA SER A 51 5.07 -10.01 -4.34
C SER A 51 3.68 -9.38 -4.27
N LEU A 52 3.49 -8.39 -3.39
CA LEU A 52 2.26 -7.58 -3.34
C LEU A 52 1.99 -6.93 -4.71
N LEU A 53 2.98 -6.26 -5.29
CA LEU A 53 2.80 -5.56 -6.57
C LEU A 53 2.48 -6.51 -7.73
N ARG A 54 3.02 -7.74 -7.70
CA ARG A 54 2.61 -8.78 -8.67
C ARG A 54 1.16 -9.19 -8.47
N ALA A 55 0.70 -9.38 -7.23
CA ALA A 55 -0.69 -9.71 -6.94
C ALA A 55 -1.65 -8.59 -7.34
N VAL A 56 -1.25 -7.33 -7.13
CA VAL A 56 -1.96 -6.14 -7.62
C VAL A 56 -2.05 -6.19 -9.14
N ALA A 57 -0.93 -6.37 -9.84
CA ALA A 57 -0.88 -6.43 -11.30
C ALA A 57 -1.69 -7.60 -11.89
N ALA A 58 -1.79 -8.72 -11.16
CA ALA A 58 -2.63 -9.87 -11.51
C ALA A 58 -4.13 -9.66 -11.22
N GLY A 59 -4.53 -8.48 -10.72
CA GLY A 59 -5.92 -8.16 -10.40
C GLY A 59 -6.48 -8.91 -9.19
N GLN A 60 -5.62 -9.46 -8.32
CA GLN A 60 -6.03 -10.26 -7.16
C GLN A 60 -6.33 -9.42 -5.92
N VAL A 61 -5.90 -8.15 -5.93
CA VAL A 61 -5.98 -7.24 -4.78
C VAL A 61 -7.05 -6.17 -5.02
N SER A 62 -7.91 -5.93 -4.03
CA SER A 62 -8.89 -4.82 -4.00
C SER A 62 -8.35 -3.60 -3.25
N TYR A 63 -7.68 -3.82 -2.12
CA TYR A 63 -7.08 -2.78 -1.28
C TYR A 63 -5.69 -3.17 -0.81
N VAL A 64 -4.80 -2.19 -0.74
CA VAL A 64 -3.51 -2.30 -0.06
C VAL A 64 -3.60 -1.55 1.26
N VAL A 65 -3.32 -2.26 2.36
CA VAL A 65 -3.33 -1.69 3.71
C VAL A 65 -1.93 -1.71 4.27
N VAL A 66 -1.50 -0.57 4.80
CA VAL A 66 -0.22 -0.40 5.48
C VAL A 66 -0.42 0.35 6.78
N TRP A 67 0.54 0.19 7.69
CA TRP A 67 0.52 0.95 8.93
C TRP A 67 0.85 2.42 8.71
N ARG A 68 1.86 2.70 7.88
CA ARG A 68 2.28 4.03 7.44
C ARG A 68 2.68 4.00 5.97
N LEU A 69 2.48 5.10 5.26
CA LEU A 69 2.80 5.22 3.85
C LEU A 69 4.31 5.13 3.60
N ASP A 70 5.15 5.58 4.55
CA ASP A 70 6.63 5.44 4.51
C ASP A 70 7.10 3.98 4.46
N ARG A 71 6.19 3.02 4.70
CA ARG A 71 6.46 1.60 4.53
C ARG A 71 6.41 1.20 3.07
N LEU A 72 5.72 1.91 2.18
CA LEU A 72 5.55 1.54 0.77
C LEU A 72 6.61 2.10 -0.16
N TYR A 73 7.20 3.26 0.12
CA TYR A 73 8.10 3.96 -0.81
C TYR A 73 9.37 4.47 -0.11
N ARG A 74 10.43 4.70 -0.90
CA ARG A 74 11.69 5.33 -0.45
C ARG A 74 11.84 6.78 -0.93
N SER A 75 11.04 7.19 -1.91
CA SER A 75 11.16 8.48 -2.57
C SER A 75 9.81 8.89 -3.16
N VAL A 76 9.66 10.18 -3.45
CA VAL A 76 8.47 10.72 -4.13
C VAL A 76 8.24 10.02 -5.48
N PRO A 77 9.25 9.79 -6.34
CA PRO A 77 9.06 9.03 -7.59
C PRO A 77 8.51 7.61 -7.39
N GLU A 78 8.93 6.89 -6.34
CA GLU A 78 8.37 5.57 -6.05
C GLU A 78 6.91 5.65 -5.61
N LEU A 79 6.57 6.62 -4.75
CA LEU A 79 5.19 6.86 -4.33
C LEU A 79 4.30 7.20 -5.54
N VAL A 80 4.78 8.08 -6.42
CA VAL A 80 4.15 8.46 -7.69
C VAL A 80 3.89 7.22 -8.55
N GLY A 81 4.89 6.36 -8.73
CA GLY A 81 4.76 5.11 -9.48
C GLY A 81 3.72 4.16 -8.87
N MET A 82 3.72 4.04 -7.54
CA MET A 82 2.77 3.23 -6.76
C MET A 82 1.33 3.73 -6.94
N VAL A 83 1.08 5.01 -6.68
CA VAL A 83 -0.25 5.62 -6.82
C VAL A 83 -0.78 5.46 -8.24
N ARG A 84 0.08 5.66 -9.25
CA ARG A 84 -0.28 5.46 -10.66
C ARG A 84 -0.70 4.01 -10.95
N LEU A 85 0.05 3.03 -10.44
CA LEU A 85 -0.27 1.61 -10.62
C LEU A 85 -1.62 1.26 -9.97
N LEU A 86 -1.77 1.62 -8.70
CA LEU A 86 -2.97 1.32 -7.92
C LEU A 86 -4.21 2.01 -8.51
N GLY A 87 -4.11 3.29 -8.88
CA GLY A 87 -5.18 4.04 -9.53
C GLY A 87 -5.62 3.43 -10.86
N ARG A 88 -4.66 3.08 -11.73
CA ARG A 88 -4.96 2.40 -13.02
C ARG A 88 -5.70 1.08 -12.84
N LEU A 89 -5.38 0.34 -11.78
CA LEU A 89 -5.96 -0.98 -11.50
C LEU A 89 -7.18 -0.90 -10.56
N ARG A 90 -7.65 0.31 -10.23
CA ARG A 90 -8.73 0.56 -9.26
C ARG A 90 -8.51 -0.25 -7.98
N VAL A 91 -7.31 -0.13 -7.43
CA VAL A 91 -6.92 -0.70 -6.14
C VAL A 91 -6.84 0.44 -5.15
N GLY A 92 -7.55 0.33 -4.02
CA GLY A 92 -7.48 1.34 -2.98
C GLY A 92 -6.22 1.22 -2.11
N LEU A 93 -5.92 2.27 -1.37
CA LEU A 93 -4.80 2.39 -0.46
C LEU A 93 -5.27 2.93 0.88
N VAL A 94 -4.96 2.20 1.94
CA VAL A 94 -5.25 2.58 3.32
C VAL A 94 -3.93 2.65 4.12
N SER A 95 -3.74 3.74 4.84
CA SER A 95 -2.69 3.91 5.84
C SER A 95 -3.32 4.17 7.20
N LEU A 96 -3.15 3.23 8.13
CA LEU A 96 -3.80 3.29 9.44
C LEU A 96 -3.35 4.52 10.26
N ARG A 97 -2.04 4.74 10.35
CA ARG A 97 -1.49 5.78 11.22
C ARG A 97 -1.45 7.16 10.58
N ASP A 98 -1.37 7.23 9.24
CA ASP A 98 -1.53 8.50 8.52
C ASP A 98 -3.01 8.89 8.36
N ARG A 99 -3.94 8.06 8.85
CA ARG A 99 -5.41 8.21 8.72
C ARG A 99 -5.83 8.50 7.28
N PHE A 100 -5.17 7.83 6.34
CA PHE A 100 -5.46 7.97 4.93
C PHE A 100 -6.23 6.75 4.46
N ASP A 101 -7.35 6.99 3.79
CA ASP A 101 -8.14 5.94 3.17
C ASP A 101 -8.65 6.45 1.83
N SER A 102 -8.15 5.85 0.75
CA SER A 102 -8.54 6.22 -0.61
C SER A 102 -9.99 5.88 -0.96
N GLU A 103 -10.77 5.28 -0.05
CA GLU A 103 -12.21 5.04 -0.20
C GLU A 103 -13.08 6.10 0.46
N THR A 104 -12.50 6.95 1.30
CA THR A 104 -13.22 8.14 1.76
C THR A 104 -13.37 9.12 0.61
N GLU A 105 -14.35 10.03 0.67
CA GLU A 105 -14.54 11.03 -0.39
C GLU A 105 -13.30 11.93 -0.57
N SER A 106 -12.77 12.44 0.55
CA SER A 106 -11.55 13.24 0.58
C SER A 106 -10.32 12.45 0.16
N GLY A 107 -10.21 11.19 0.58
CA GLY A 107 -9.10 10.31 0.21
C GLY A 107 -9.13 9.92 -1.26
N ARG A 108 -10.30 9.59 -1.83
CA ARG A 108 -10.49 9.36 -3.28
C ARG A 108 -10.05 10.57 -4.09
N GLU A 109 -10.47 11.77 -3.68
CA GLU A 109 -10.09 12.99 -4.37
C GLU A 109 -8.58 13.23 -4.31
N THR A 110 -7.99 13.11 -3.12
CA THR A 110 -6.53 13.25 -2.93
C THR A 110 -5.77 12.22 -3.76
N PHE A 111 -6.19 10.96 -3.72
CA PHE A 111 -5.57 9.87 -4.47
C PHE A 111 -5.66 10.07 -5.98
N ARG A 112 -6.81 10.52 -6.48
CA ARG A 112 -7.01 10.86 -7.90
C ARG A 112 -6.10 12.00 -8.34
N ARG A 113 -6.01 13.08 -7.56
CA ARG A 113 -5.10 14.21 -7.85
C ARG A 113 -3.63 13.75 -7.89
N LEU A 114 -3.21 12.94 -6.91
CA LEU A 114 -1.86 12.37 -6.89
C LEU A 114 -1.61 11.46 -8.11
N ALA A 115 -2.60 10.68 -8.54
CA ALA A 115 -2.50 9.83 -9.73
C ALA A 115 -2.42 10.66 -11.03
N GLU A 116 -3.15 11.77 -11.12
CA GLU A 116 -3.10 12.71 -12.25
C GLU A 116 -1.73 13.38 -12.37
N ILE A 117 -1.21 13.92 -11.24
CA ILE A 117 0.16 14.48 -11.17
C ILE A 117 1.18 13.42 -11.60
N ALA A 118 1.05 12.20 -11.06
CA ALA A 118 1.94 11.09 -11.38
C ALA A 118 1.92 10.67 -12.84
N ALA A 119 0.77 10.77 -13.50
CA ALA A 119 0.65 10.53 -14.94
C ALA A 119 1.34 11.63 -15.74
N SER A 120 1.23 12.89 -15.30
CA SER A 120 1.82 14.05 -15.98
C SER A 120 3.35 14.12 -15.88
N GLU A 121 3.94 13.77 -14.74
CA GLU A 121 5.40 13.82 -14.54
C GLU A 121 6.14 12.73 -15.33
N GLY A 122 5.50 11.57 -15.51
CA GLY A 122 6.02 10.48 -16.34
C GLY A 122 5.97 10.75 -17.84
N ALA A 123 5.24 11.78 -18.29
CA ALA A 123 5.10 12.15 -19.70
C ALA A 123 6.13 13.20 -20.17
N ARG A 124 7.00 13.68 -19.28
CA ARG A 124 8.05 14.69 -19.58
C ARG A 124 9.46 14.09 -19.75
N ARG A 125 9.58 12.80 -20.07
CA ARG A 125 10.85 12.17 -20.44
C ARG A 125 10.80 11.64 -21.85
#